data_AF-A0A7C3N1K5-F1
#
_entry.id   AF-A0A7C3N1K5-F1
#
_cell.length_a   1.000
_cell.length_b   1.000
_cell.length_c   1.000
_cell.angle_alpha   90.00
_cell.angle_beta   90.00
_cell.angle_gamma   90.00
#
_symmetry.space_group_name_H-M   'P 1'
#
loop_
_entity.id
_entity.type
_entity.pdbx_description
1 polymer ?
#
loop_
_entity_poly.entity_id
_entity_poly.type
_entity_poly.pdbx_seq_one_letter_code
_entity_poly.pdbx_strand_id
1 'polypeptide(L)' 'MANRYPLKITVLKKLSAKEVYGQPLPEVSEGLAPYCDRLEVGQEFLVDESGAMPSGFCTWAWHDIYPAVTGLRF' A
#
# COMPACT_ATOMS: atom_id res chain seq x y z
N MET A 1 19.01 -20.07 -10.66
CA MET A 1 18.49 -18.87 -9.97
C MET A 1 17.17 -18.52 -10.63
N ALA A 2 16.10 -18.31 -9.86
CA ALA A 2 14.83 -17.87 -10.44
C ALA A 2 14.97 -16.43 -10.97
N ASN A 3 14.41 -16.15 -12.15
CA ASN A 3 14.40 -14.80 -12.71
C ASN A 3 13.59 -13.88 -11.81
N ARG A 4 14.05 -12.64 -11.63
CA ARG A 4 13.35 -11.61 -10.87
C ARG A 4 12.82 -10.58 -11.84
N TYR A 5 11.53 -10.28 -11.76
CA TYR A 5 10.89 -9.30 -12.62
C TYR A 5 10.53 -8.03 -11.83
N PRO A 6 10.70 -6.84 -12.41
CA PRO A 6 10.24 -5.60 -11.79
C PRO A 6 8.71 -5.60 -11.66
N LEU A 7 8.21 -4.94 -10.63
CA LEU A 7 6.78 -4.85 -10.34
C LEU A 7 6.32 -3.40 -10.30
N LYS A 8 5.12 -3.14 -10.80
CA LYS A 8 4.45 -1.84 -10.68
C LYS A 8 3.34 -1.93 -9.65
N ILE A 9 3.36 -1.01 -8.69
CA ILE A 9 2.33 -0.82 -7.68
C ILE A 9 1.54 0.42 -8.06
N THR A 10 0.21 0.30 -8.16
CA THR A 10 -0.68 1.43 -8.44
C THR A 10 -1.71 1.54 -7.33
N VAL A 11 -1.86 2.73 -6.75
CA VAL A 11 -2.86 3.01 -5.71
C VAL A 11 -4.22 3.16 -6.39
N LEU A 12 -5.06 2.14 -6.33
CA LEU A 12 -6.36 2.16 -7.03
C LEU A 12 -7.44 2.93 -6.27
N LYS A 13 -7.45 2.82 -4.94
CA LYS A 13 -8.50 3.41 -4.10
C LYS A 13 -7.99 3.63 -2.68
N LYS A 14 -8.50 4.67 -2.02
CA LYS A 14 -8.37 4.91 -0.58
C LYS A 14 -9.73 4.62 0.05
N LEU A 15 -9.74 3.90 1.17
CA LEU A 15 -10.95 3.49 1.88
C LEU A 15 -10.88 3.97 3.32
N SER A 16 -12.02 4.46 3.82
CA SER A 16 -12.22 4.78 5.23
C SER A 16 -13.07 3.70 5.91
N ALA A 17 -12.97 3.61 7.23
CA ALA A 17 -13.81 2.72 8.03
C ALA A 17 -15.31 2.90 7.76
N LYS A 18 -15.75 4.15 7.58
CA LYS A 18 -17.15 4.47 7.31
C LYS A 18 -17.63 3.93 5.95
N GLU A 19 -16.78 3.95 4.92
CA GLU A 19 -17.13 3.39 3.61
C GLU A 19 -17.14 1.86 3.60
N VAL A 20 -16.28 1.23 4.41
CA VAL A 20 -16.17 -0.23 4.48
C VAL A 20 -17.26 -0.82 5.39
N TYR A 21 -17.50 -0.21 6.54
CA TYR A 21 -18.35 -0.76 7.60
C TYR A 21 -19.67 0.01 7.81
N GLY A 22 -19.89 1.12 7.08
CA GLY A 22 -21.10 1.96 7.21
C GLY A 22 -21.13 2.87 8.43
N GLN A 23 -20.22 2.69 9.39
CA GLN A 23 -20.11 3.46 10.62
C GLN A 23 -18.65 3.72 11.00
N PRO A 24 -18.34 4.78 11.77
CA PRO A 24 -17.03 4.94 12.38
C PRO A 24 -16.73 3.74 13.30
N LEU A 25 -15.47 3.30 13.31
CA LEU A 25 -15.05 2.29 14.28
C LEU A 25 -14.93 2.96 15.66
N PRO A 26 -15.58 2.43 16.71
CA PRO A 26 -15.58 3.06 18.04
C PRO A 26 -14.19 3.11 18.69
N GLU A 27 -13.27 2.24 18.24
CA GLU A 27 -11.89 2.17 18.72
C GLU A 27 -10.95 3.17 18.02
N VAL A 28 -11.41 3.81 16.94
CA VAL A 28 -10.62 4.79 16.19
C VAL A 28 -10.87 6.17 16.78
N SER A 29 -9.81 6.84 17.21
CA SER A 29 -9.91 8.18 17.79
C SER A 29 -10.55 9.15 16.78
N GLU A 30 -11.42 10.04 17.27
CA GLU A 30 -12.08 11.07 16.46
C GLU A 30 -11.10 12.00 15.73
N GLY A 31 -9.84 12.06 16.18
CA GLY A 31 -8.77 12.86 15.58
C GLY A 31 -7.97 12.13 14.49
N LEU A 32 -8.22 10.85 14.23
CA LEU A 32 -7.52 10.12 13.16
C LEU A 32 -8.14 10.48 11.81
N ALA A 33 -7.28 10.86 10.85
CA ALA A 33 -7.73 11.12 9.50
C ALA A 33 -8.38 9.85 8.90
N PRO A 34 -9.56 9.96 8.27
CA PRO A 34 -10.29 8.81 7.73
C PRO A 34 -9.58 8.15 6.54
N TYR A 35 -8.62 8.85 5.93
CA TYR A 35 -7.82 8.38 4.80
C TYR A 35 -6.34 8.58 5.08
N CYS A 36 -5.51 7.70 4.53
CA CYS A 36 -4.05 7.86 4.54
C CYS A 36 -3.65 9.14 3.79
N ASP A 37 -2.75 9.92 4.37
CA ASP A 37 -2.20 11.17 3.80
C ASP A 37 -0.90 10.96 3.00
N ARG A 38 -0.34 9.74 3.02
CA ARG A 38 0.95 9.41 2.37
C ARG A 38 0.84 8.86 0.95
N LEU A 39 -0.35 8.42 0.55
CA LEU A 39 -0.59 7.77 -0.74
C LEU A 39 -1.77 8.44 -1.43
N GLU A 40 -1.66 8.69 -2.73
CA GLU A 40 -2.73 9.27 -3.53
C GLU A 40 -3.28 8.29 -4.57
N VAL A 41 -4.58 8.41 -4.87
CA VAL A 41 -5.21 7.57 -5.89
C VAL A 41 -4.58 7.85 -7.26
N GLY A 42 -4.25 6.79 -7.99
CA GLY A 42 -3.54 6.85 -9.26
C GLY A 42 -2.02 6.94 -9.13
N GLN A 43 -1.47 7.07 -7.92
CA GLN A 43 -0.02 7.09 -7.71
C GLN A 43 0.59 5.73 -8.06
N GLU A 44 1.70 5.78 -8.82
CA GLU A 44 2.42 4.60 -9.26
C GLU A 44 3.82 4.54 -8.65
N PHE A 45 4.26 3.33 -8.33
CA PHE A 45 5.59 3.04 -7.81
C PHE A 45 6.18 1.84 -8.54
N LEU A 46 7.48 1.90 -8.81
CA LEU A 46 8.22 0.82 -9.44
C LEU A 46 9.12 0.14 -8.40
N VAL A 47 8.95 -1.17 -8.25
CA VAL A 47 9.87 -2.04 -7.54
C VAL A 47 10.82 -2.62 -8.58
N ASP A 48 12.11 -2.35 -8.43
CA ASP A 48 13.14 -2.86 -9.32
C ASP A 48 13.46 -4.35 -9.04
N GLU A 49 14.42 -4.90 -9.78
CA GLU A 49 14.85 -6.29 -9.61
C GLU A 49 15.41 -6.62 -8.22
N SER A 50 15.85 -5.60 -7.45
CA SER A 50 16.32 -5.79 -6.08
C SER A 50 15.16 -6.22 -5.17
N GLY A 51 13.94 -5.74 -5.45
CA GLY A 51 12.77 -5.94 -4.59
C GLY A 51 12.72 -4.98 -3.40
N ALA A 52 13.56 -3.93 -3.40
CA ALA A 52 13.56 -2.91 -2.36
C ALA A 52 12.30 -2.05 -2.39
N MET A 53 11.95 -1.46 -1.24
CA MET A 53 10.83 -0.52 -1.14
C MET A 53 11.10 0.70 -2.02
N PRO A 54 10.14 1.12 -2.87
CA PRO A 54 10.27 2.33 -3.67
C PRO A 54 10.42 3.58 -2.79
N SER A 55 11.19 4.55 -3.27
CA SER A 55 11.35 5.83 -2.56
C SER A 55 10.01 6.56 -2.44
N GLY A 56 9.74 7.14 -1.26
CA GLY A 56 8.48 7.82 -0.97
C GLY A 56 7.28 6.90 -0.70
N PHE A 57 7.45 5.57 -0.75
CA PHE A 57 6.38 4.64 -0.37
C PHE A 57 6.21 4.58 1.16
N CYS A 58 4.97 4.34 1.61
CA CYS A 58 4.67 4.23 3.03
C CYS A 58 5.23 2.92 3.60
N THR A 59 6.06 3.01 4.65
CA THR A 59 6.69 1.83 5.29
C THR A 59 5.70 0.83 5.87
N TRP A 60 4.59 1.30 6.45
CA TRP A 60 3.52 0.45 6.97
C TRP A 60 2.81 -0.31 5.86
N ALA A 61 2.42 0.41 4.80
CA ALA A 61 1.80 -0.22 3.63
C ALA A 61 2.77 -1.21 2.96
N TRP A 62 4.08 -0.90 2.93
CA TRP A 62 5.09 -1.79 2.39
C TRP A 62 5.14 -3.11 3.15
N HIS A 63 5.19 -3.06 4.48
CA HIS A 63 5.21 -4.25 5.32
C HIS A 63 4.03 -5.20 4.99
N ASP A 64 2.85 -4.63 4.80
CA ASP A 64 1.63 -5.42 4.53
C ASP A 64 1.62 -6.05 3.14
N ILE A 65 2.13 -5.36 2.11
CA ILE A 65 2.15 -5.88 0.73
C ILE A 65 3.43 -6.65 0.39
N TYR A 66 4.47 -6.58 1.22
CA TYR A 66 5.77 -7.19 0.94
C TYR A 66 5.71 -8.69 0.60
N PRO A 67 4.84 -9.52 1.24
CA PRO A 67 4.67 -10.91 0.83
C PRO A 67 4.17 -11.06 -0.61
N ALA A 68 3.22 -10.21 -1.03
CA ALA A 68 2.69 -10.22 -2.39
C ALA A 68 3.75 -9.77 -3.41
N VAL A 69 4.49 -8.69 -3.10
CA VAL A 69 5.63 -8.23 -3.92
C VAL A 69 6.68 -9.34 -4.07
N THR A 70 6.98 -10.05 -2.99
CA THR A 70 7.97 -11.14 -2.99
C THR A 70 7.49 -12.37 -3.76
N GLY A 71 6.18 -12.65 -3.75
CA GLY A 71 5.59 -13.76 -4.51
C GLY A 71 5.46 -13.48 -6.00
N LEU A 72 5.11 -12.25 -6.39
CA LEU A 72 4.83 -11.89 -7.78
C LEU A 72 6.06 -11.59 -8.64
N ARG A 73 7.24 -11.43 -8.01
CA ARG A 73 8.48 -11.07 -8.70
C ARG A 73 9.20 -12.25 -9.36
N PHE A 74 8.66 -13.47 -9.32
CA PHE A 74 9.26 -14.69 -9.87
C PHE A 74 8.30 -15.37 -10.85
#